data_AF-A0AAP0W675-F1
#
_entry.id   AF-A0AAP0W675-F1
#
_cell.length_a   1.000
_cell.length_b   1.000
_cell.length_c   1.000
_cell.angle_alpha   90.00
_cell.angle_beta   90.00
_cell.angle_gamma   90.00
#
_symmetry.space_group_name_H-M   'P 1'
#
loop_
_entity.id
_entity.type
_entity.pdbx_description
1 polymer ?
#
loop_
_entity_poly.entity_id
_entity_poly.type
_entity_poly.pdbx_seq_one_letter_code
_entity_poly.pdbx_strand_id
1 'polypeptide(L)' 'MSPAQENALRSVARRCRAAIKSDTEGKTSAEKDRITTLLLDQFTKQITALPPGKFRPRDWLAYYVRVVDKEIKQ' A
#
# COMPACT_ATOMS: atom_id res chain seq x y z
N MET A 1 18.80 0.81 -0.04
CA MET A 1 17.76 1.83 -0.33
C MET A 1 18.22 3.12 0.29
N SER A 2 18.15 4.24 -0.43
CA SER A 2 18.42 5.53 0.19
C SER A 2 17.23 5.96 1.07
N PRO A 3 17.44 6.83 2.08
CA PRO A 3 16.35 7.38 2.88
C PRO A 3 15.26 8.05 2.03
N ALA A 4 15.64 8.68 0.92
CA ALA A 4 14.71 9.30 -0.02
C ALA A 4 13.81 8.26 -0.71
N GLN A 5 14.38 7.13 -1.16
CA GLN A 5 13.60 6.04 -1.77
C GLN A 5 12.63 5.42 -0.76
N GLU A 6 13.10 5.20 0.47
CA GLU A 6 12.26 4.65 1.54
C GLU A 6 11.10 5.58 1.90
N ASN A 7 11.36 6.90 1.98
CA ASN A 7 10.32 7.90 2.22
C ASN A 7 9.30 7.98 1.08
N ALA A 8 9.75 7.93 -0.18
CA ALA A 8 8.87 7.91 -1.35
C ALA A 8 7.95 6.69 -1.30
N LEU A 9 8.50 5.52 -1.00
CA LEU A 9 7.77 4.28 -0.87
C LEU A 9 6.77 4.28 0.30
N ARG A 10 7.17 4.78 1.48
CA ARG A 10 6.26 4.97 2.62
C ARG A 10 5.13 5.94 2.28
N SER A 11 5.39 6.97 1.47
CA SER A 11 4.37 7.91 1.02
C SER A 11 3.30 7.21 0.17
N VAL A 12 3.71 6.35 -0.76
CA VAL A 12 2.78 5.53 -1.57
C VAL A 12 1.95 4.59 -0.67
N ALA A 13 2.59 3.93 0.30
CA ALA A 13 1.89 3.04 1.24
C ALA A 13 0.83 3.78 2.08
N ARG A 14 1.16 4.98 2.60
CA ARG A 14 0.19 5.82 3.34
C ARG A 14 -1.02 6.21 2.48
N ARG A 15 -0.77 6.63 1.23
CA ARG A 15 -1.84 6.97 0.28
C ARG A 15 -2.73 5.78 -0.04
N CYS A 16 -2.12 4.61 -0.30
CA CYS A 16 -2.85 3.37 -0.54
C CYS A 16 -3.73 2.99 0.67
N ARG A 17 -3.20 3.06 1.88
CA ARG A 17 -3.96 2.80 3.11
C ARG A 17 -5.14 3.76 3.27
N ALA A 18 -4.92 5.06 3.04
CA ALA A 18 -5.98 6.07 3.16
C ALA A 18 -7.12 5.80 2.17
N ALA A 19 -6.78 5.48 0.91
CA ALA A 19 -7.76 5.10 -0.10
C ALA A 19 -8.52 3.83 0.29
N ILE A 20 -7.82 2.79 0.76
CA ILE A 20 -8.47 1.55 1.24
C ILE A 20 -9.47 1.89 2.35
N LYS A 21 -9.05 2.65 3.38
CA LYS A 21 -9.95 2.99 4.50
C LYS A 21 -11.19 3.75 4.04
N SER A 22 -11.01 4.74 3.16
CA SER A 22 -12.11 5.55 2.61
C SER A 22 -13.09 4.70 1.80
N ASP A 23 -12.58 3.88 0.88
CA ASP A 23 -13.43 3.16 -0.08
C ASP A 23 -14.06 1.90 0.53
N THR A 24 -13.51 1.39 1.63
CA THR A 24 -14.02 0.22 2.36
C THR A 24 -14.99 0.56 3.50
N GLU A 25 -15.18 1.84 3.81
CA GLU A 25 -16.10 2.29 4.84
C GLU A 25 -17.54 1.89 4.48
N GLY A 26 -18.25 1.23 5.41
CA GLY A 26 -19.61 0.73 5.20
C GLY A 26 -19.75 -0.48 4.26
N LYS A 27 -18.66 -1.05 3.73
CA LYS A 27 -18.70 -2.18 2.79
C LYS A 27 -18.67 -3.56 3.47
N THR A 28 -19.18 -4.58 2.77
CA THR A 28 -19.09 -5.99 3.19
C THR A 28 -17.68 -6.54 3.03
N SER A 29 -17.32 -7.62 3.74
CA SER A 29 -15.97 -8.20 3.67
C SER A 29 -15.53 -8.57 2.24
N ALA A 30 -16.43 -9.12 1.43
CA ALA A 30 -16.14 -9.47 0.04
C ALA A 30 -15.83 -8.25 -0.83
N GLU A 31 -16.59 -7.16 -0.66
CA GLU A 31 -16.33 -5.89 -1.34
C GLU A 31 -15.00 -5.28 -0.88
N LYS A 32 -14.71 -5.35 0.42
CA LYS A 32 -13.46 -4.84 1.00
C LYS A 32 -12.24 -5.52 0.42
N ASP A 33 -12.27 -6.84 0.29
CA ASP A 33 -11.17 -7.60 -0.32
C ASP A 33 -10.97 -7.23 -1.80
N ARG A 34 -12.06 -7.08 -2.55
CA ARG A 34 -12.01 -6.67 -3.96
C ARG A 34 -11.43 -5.26 -4.11
N ILE A 35 -11.93 -4.29 -3.34
CA ILE A 35 -11.46 -2.89 -3.34
C ILE A 35 -9.98 -2.83 -2.97
N THR A 36 -9.58 -3.53 -1.91
CA THR A 36 -8.18 -3.62 -1.48
C THR A 36 -7.29 -4.16 -2.58
N THR A 37 -7.72 -5.23 -3.24
CA THR A 37 -6.96 -5.88 -4.34
C THR A 37 -6.76 -4.93 -5.52
N LEU A 38 -7.79 -4.15 -5.89
CA LEU A 38 -7.75 -3.17 -6.98
C LEU A 38 -6.85 -1.99 -6.64
N LEU A 39 -6.99 -1.42 -5.44
CA LEU A 39 -6.17 -0.30 -4.98
C LEU A 39 -4.70 -0.72 -4.89
N LEU A 40 -4.40 -1.91 -4.36
CA LEU A 40 -3.04 -2.44 -4.35
C LEU A 40 -2.47 -2.52 -5.77
N ASP A 41 -3.22 -2.99 -6.76
CA ASP A 41 -2.75 -3.05 -8.15
C ASP A 41 -2.45 -1.66 -8.73
N GLN A 42 -3.36 -0.71 -8.51
CA GLN A 42 -3.22 0.67 -8.97
C GLN A 42 -1.99 1.36 -8.36
N PHE A 43 -1.82 1.26 -7.04
CA PHE A 43 -0.69 1.88 -6.35
C PHE A 43 0.63 1.16 -6.63
N THR A 44 0.59 -0.14 -6.89
CA THR A 44 1.79 -0.90 -7.30
C THR A 44 2.41 -0.32 -8.57
N LYS A 45 1.60 0.12 -9.54
CA LYS A 45 2.08 0.76 -10.79
C LYS A 45 2.74 2.13 -10.56
N GLN A 46 2.46 2.79 -9.43
CA GLN A 46 3.08 4.07 -9.07
C GLN A 46 4.44 3.89 -8.37
N ILE A 47 4.81 2.66 -8.05
CA ILE A 47 6.08 2.36 -7.40
C ILE A 47 7.19 2.35 -8.46
N THR A 48 7.94 3.44 -8.54
CA THR A 48 9.11 3.57 -9.42
C THR A 48 10.44 3.41 -8.68
N ALA A 49 10.44 3.53 -7.35
CA ALA A 49 11.65 3.60 -6.53
C ALA A 49 12.14 2.23 -5.98
N LEU A 50 11.49 1.13 -6.37
CA LEU A 50 11.80 -0.20 -5.85
C LEU A 50 13.02 -0.80 -6.57
N PRO A 51 14.03 -1.34 -5.86
CA PRO A 51 15.17 -1.97 -6.50
C PRO A 51 14.72 -3.13 -7.39
N PRO A 52 15.12 -3.18 -8.67
CA PRO A 52 14.75 -4.27 -9.56
C PRO A 52 15.25 -5.60 -9.01
N GLY A 53 14.42 -6.65 -9.11
CA GLY A 53 14.78 -8.03 -8.74
C GLY A 53 14.84 -8.33 -7.24
N LYS A 54 14.75 -7.34 -6.34
CA LYS A 54 14.85 -7.57 -4.89
C LYS A 54 13.51 -7.90 -4.24
N PHE A 55 12.44 -7.21 -4.65
CA PHE A 55 11.11 -7.44 -4.10
C PHE A 55 10.06 -7.30 -5.19
N ARG A 56 8.99 -8.10 -5.09
CA ARG A 56 7.79 -7.91 -5.89
C ARG A 56 7.07 -6.64 -5.40
N PRO A 57 6.84 -5.63 -6.25
CA PRO A 57 6.24 -4.36 -5.82
C PRO A 57 4.90 -4.52 -5.10
N ARG A 58 4.08 -5.48 -5.54
CA ARG A 58 2.78 -5.79 -4.93
C ARG A 58 2.91 -6.33 -3.51
N ASP A 59 3.80 -7.31 -3.30
CA ASP A 59 4.01 -7.92 -1.98
C ASP A 59 4.62 -6.91 -1.01
N TRP A 60 5.55 -6.08 -1.51
CA TRP A 60 6.14 -4.99 -0.76
C TRP A 60 5.06 -4.00 -0.30
N LEU A 61 4.17 -3.56 -1.21
CA LEU A 61 3.11 -2.61 -0.89
C LEU A 61 2.10 -3.20 0.10
N ALA A 62 1.68 -4.44 -0.10
CA ALA A 62 0.75 -5.12 0.80
C ALA A 62 1.32 -5.24 2.22
N TYR A 63 2.60 -5.58 2.35
CA TYR A 63 3.30 -5.60 3.63
C TYR A 63 3.34 -4.20 4.27
N TYR A 64 3.78 -3.19 3.53
CA TYR A 64 3.97 -1.85 4.08
C TYR A 64 2.65 -1.14 4.44
N VAL A 65 1.57 -1.37 3.70
CA VAL A 65 0.24 -0.89 4.07
C VAL A 65 -0.17 -1.44 5.45
N ARG A 66 0.13 -2.71 5.76
CA ARG A 66 -0.13 -3.30 7.08
C ARG A 66 0.75 -2.70 8.16
N VAL A 67 2.03 -2.42 7.87
CA VAL A 67 2.95 -1.78 8.83
C VAL A 67 2.44 -0.37 9.17
N VAL A 68 2.16 0.45 8.15
CA VAL A 68 1.63 1.81 8.34
C VAL A 68 0.30 1.80 9.09
N ASP A 69 -0.59 0.85 8.78
CA ASP A 69 -1.86 0.75 9.52
C ASP A 69 -1.66 0.42 11.00
N LYS A 70 -0.65 -0.39 11.35
CA LYS A 70 -0.26 -0.63 12.75
C LYS A 70 0.34 0.61 13.40
N GLU A 71 1.24 1.31 12.72
CA GLU A 71 1.88 2.54 13.21
C GLU A 71 0.85 3.64 13.51
N ILE A 72 -0.19 3.78 12.68
CA ILE A 72 -1.24 4.81 12.85
C ILE A 72 -2.25 4.43 13.97
N LYS A 73 -2.39 3.14 14.27
CA LYS A 73 -3.29 2.65 15.32
C LYS A 73 -2.66 2.64 16.72
N GLN A 74 -1.34 2.79 16.81
CA GLN A 74 -0.60 2.99 18.06
C GLN A 74 -0.68 4.45 18.50
#